data_AF-A0A8H5IH69-F1
#
_entry.id   AF-A0A8H5IH69-F1
#
_cell.length_a   1.000
_cell.length_b   1.000
_cell.length_c   1.000
_cell.angle_alpha   90.00
_cell.angle_beta   90.00
_cell.angle_gamma   90.00
#
_symmetry.space_group_name_H-M   'P 1'
#
loop_
_entity.id
_entity.type
_entity.pdbx_description
1 polymer ?
#
loop_
_entity_poly.entity_id
_entity_poly.type
_entity_poly.pdbx_seq_one_letter_code
_entity_poly.pdbx_strand_id
1 'polypeptide(L)'
;MSTDMCDIDPFIPPQDAGLETVRIGGNDGLHTFEAQFLDNHHLILQIPKELVFYMQETDPPSGAPDVFTYYGICEAYEERRMLANHRRQDQAERRRSASPA
;
A
#
# COMPACT_ATOMS: atom_id res chain seq x y z
N MET A 1 25.00 2.46 6.84
CA MET A 1 24.31 1.72 5.76
C MET A 1 22.83 1.85 6.06
N SER A 2 22.11 2.72 5.35
CA SER A 2 20.66 2.88 5.58
C SER A 2 19.98 1.59 5.16
N THR A 3 19.20 1.02 6.06
CA THR A 3 18.36 -0.18 5.85
C THR A 3 17.04 0.17 5.16
N ASP A 4 16.98 1.28 4.42
CA ASP A 4 15.77 1.73 3.75
C ASP A 4 15.64 1.02 2.41
N MET A 5 15.12 -0.21 2.44
CA MET A 5 14.73 -0.99 1.25
C MET A 5 13.57 -0.35 0.46
N CYS A 6 13.07 0.81 0.88
CA CYS A 6 11.94 1.52 0.26
C CYS A 6 12.27 2.99 0.03
N ASP A 7 13.51 3.26 -0.38
CA ASP A 7 13.89 4.56 -0.89
C ASP A 7 13.50 4.59 -2.38
N ILE A 8 12.30 5.09 -2.62
CA ILE A 8 11.61 5.08 -3.91
C ILE A 8 11.77 6.48 -4.54
N ASP A 9 11.96 6.54 -5.85
CA ASP A 9 11.98 7.81 -6.57
C ASP A 9 10.71 8.63 -6.24
N PRO A 10 10.85 9.96 -6.02
CA PRO A 10 9.68 10.81 -5.82
C PRO A 10 8.72 10.67 -6.99
N PHE A 11 7.49 10.24 -6.71
CA PHE A 11 6.43 10.15 -7.70
C PHE A 11 5.32 11.14 -7.37
N ILE A 12 4.67 11.64 -8.42
CA ILE A 12 3.44 12.42 -8.28
C ILE A 12 2.30 11.41 -8.39
N PRO A 13 1.48 11.22 -7.34
CA PRO A 13 0.29 10.37 -7.44
C PRO A 13 -0.57 10.87 -8.61
N PRO A 14 -1.12 9.97 -9.44
CA PRO A 14 -1.94 10.39 -10.56
C PRO A 14 -3.15 11.18 -10.06
N GLN A 15 -3.48 12.24 -10.81
CA GLN A 15 -4.55 13.16 -10.45
C GLN A 15 -5.94 12.50 -10.52
N ASP A 16 -6.05 11.43 -11.31
CA ASP A 16 -7.24 10.61 -11.46
C ASP A 16 -6.92 9.14 -11.11
N ALA A 17 -7.81 8.53 -10.33
CA ALA A 17 -7.87 7.09 -10.13
C ALA A 17 -7.97 6.38 -11.49
N GLY A 18 -7.00 5.52 -11.81
CA GLY A 18 -6.87 4.95 -13.14
C GLY A 18 -6.49 3.47 -13.13
N LEU A 19 -6.82 2.79 -14.23
CA LEU A 19 -6.33 1.42 -14.48
C LEU A 19 -4.87 1.40 -14.94
N GLU A 20 -4.25 2.56 -15.16
CA GLU A 20 -2.88 2.66 -15.64
C GLU A 20 -1.88 2.26 -14.56
N THR A 21 -0.93 1.42 -14.96
CA THR A 21 0.24 1.09 -14.14
C THR A 21 1.38 2.05 -14.46
N VAL A 22 2.04 2.53 -13.41
CA VAL A 22 3.21 3.39 -13.48
C VAL A 22 4.41 2.56 -13.08
N ARG A 23 5.48 2.61 -13.86
CA ARG A 23 6.75 1.98 -13.51
C ARG A 23 7.54 2.90 -12.60
N ILE A 24 7.88 2.40 -11.42
CA ILE A 24 8.60 3.14 -10.39
C ILE A 24 10.00 2.52 -10.26
N GLY A 25 11.02 3.39 -10.28
CA GLY A 25 12.40 3.02 -9.99
C GLY A 25 12.69 3.03 -8.50
N GLY A 26 13.50 2.08 -8.04
CA GLY A 26 14.18 2.19 -6.76
C GLY A 26 15.38 3.15 -6.87
N ASN A 27 15.77 3.77 -5.76
CA ASN A 27 16.89 4.72 -5.70
C ASN A 27 18.25 4.13 -6.13
N ASP A 28 18.38 2.81 -6.21
CA ASP A 28 19.58 2.16 -6.75
C ASP A 28 19.68 2.21 -8.29
N GLY A 29 18.61 2.62 -8.99
CA GLY A 29 18.52 2.67 -10.44
C GLY A 29 18.56 1.29 -11.13
N LEU A 30 18.56 0.21 -10.37
CA LEU A 30 18.65 -1.16 -10.86
C LEU A 30 17.30 -1.87 -10.78
N HIS A 31 16.51 -1.54 -9.77
CA HIS A 31 15.25 -2.21 -9.51
C HIS A 31 14.08 -1.34 -9.95
N THR A 32 13.11 -1.97 -10.62
CA THR A 32 11.86 -1.31 -11.01
C THR A 32 10.68 -2.20 -10.69
N PHE A 33 9.60 -1.60 -10.22
CA PHE A 33 8.33 -2.28 -9.95
C PHE A 33 7.19 -1.47 -10.53
N GLU A 34 6.01 -2.08 -10.62
CA GLU A 34 4.81 -1.43 -11.16
C GLU A 34 3.86 -1.07 -10.03
N ALA A 35 3.31 0.14 -10.08
CA ALA A 35 2.29 0.60 -9.15
C ALA A 35 1.06 1.08 -9.93
N GLN A 36 -0.11 0.63 -9.50
CA GLN A 36 -1.40 1.14 -9.96
C GLN A 36 -2.04 1.90 -8.82
N PHE A 37 -2.29 3.18 -9.01
CA PHE A 37 -2.96 4.01 -8.00
C PHE A 37 -4.46 3.96 -8.22
N LEU A 38 -5.16 3.38 -7.25
CA LEU A 38 -6.62 3.23 -7.30
C LEU A 38 -7.33 4.52 -6.89
N ASP A 39 -6.72 5.30 -6.00
CA ASP A 39 -7.09 6.68 -5.64
C ASP A 39 -5.93 7.33 -4.85
N ASN A 40 -6.19 8.48 -4.22
CA ASN A 40 -5.20 9.22 -3.40
C ASN A 40 -4.71 8.47 -2.15
N HIS A 41 -5.32 7.34 -1.79
CA HIS A 41 -5.08 6.61 -0.55
C HIS A 41 -4.84 5.11 -0.76
N HIS A 42 -5.13 4.56 -1.94
CA HIS A 42 -5.03 3.13 -2.21
C HIS A 42 -4.18 2.87 -3.45
N LEU A 43 -3.33 1.85 -3.39
CA LEU A 43 -2.52 1.42 -4.52
C LEU A 43 -2.38 -0.10 -4.56
N ILE A 44 -2.12 -0.61 -5.76
CA ILE A 44 -1.66 -1.97 -6.01
C ILE A 44 -0.20 -1.90 -6.43
N LEU A 45 0.64 -2.72 -5.82
CA LEU A 45 2.07 -2.80 -6.11
C LEU A 45 2.39 -4.19 -6.64
N GLN A 46 3.04 -4.26 -7.79
CA GLN A 46 3.46 -5.50 -8.41
C GLN A 46 5.00 -5.56 -8.42
N ILE A 47 5.53 -6.50 -7.64
CA ILE A 47 6.97 -6.68 -7.45
C ILE A 47 7.39 -8.00 -8.12
N PRO A 48 8.35 -7.98 -9.06
CA PRO A 48 8.95 -9.18 -9.61
C PRO A 48 9.58 -10.07 -8.54
N LYS A 49 9.49 -11.39 -8.73
CA LYS A 49 10.09 -12.41 -7.85
C LYS A 49 11.54 -12.10 -7.54
N GLU A 50 12.32 -11.71 -8.53
CA GLU A 50 13.75 -11.40 -8.39
C GLU A 50 13.98 -10.28 -7.37
N LEU A 51 13.08 -9.30 -7.29
CA LEU A 51 13.12 -8.23 -6.30
C LEU A 51 12.60 -8.64 -4.93
N VAL A 52 11.66 -9.58 -4.84
CA VAL A 52 11.22 -10.09 -3.52
C VAL A 52 12.33 -10.90 -2.86
N PHE A 53 13.13 -11.59 -3.66
CA PHE A 53 14.17 -12.51 -3.21
C PHE A 53 15.60 -11.97 -3.34
N TYR A 54 15.83 -10.70 -3.74
CA TYR A 54 17.17 -10.21 -4.11
C TYR A 54 18.23 -10.28 -3.00
N MET A 55 17.81 -10.16 -1.73
CA MET A 55 18.68 -10.25 -0.56
C MET A 55 18.94 -11.68 -0.10
N GLN A 56 18.30 -12.67 -0.73
CA GLN A 56 18.46 -14.06 -0.34
C GLN A 56 19.64 -14.69 -1.09
N GLU A 57 20.51 -15.36 -0.35
CA GLU A 57 21.65 -16.09 -0.91
C GLU A 57 21.22 -17.37 -1.63
N THR A 58 19.96 -17.79 -1.47
CA THR A 58 19.37 -18.99 -2.04
C THR A 58 18.43 -18.64 -3.18
N ASP A 59 18.34 -19.53 -4.17
CA ASP A 59 17.38 -19.41 -5.26
C ASP A 59 15.93 -19.27 -4.73
N PRO A 60 15.09 -18.46 -5.40
CA PRO A 60 13.67 -18.39 -5.08
C PRO A 60 13.03 -19.78 -5.06
N PRO A 61 12.04 -20.04 -4.17
CA PRO A 61 11.33 -21.31 -4.14
C PRO A 61 10.77 -21.67 -5.53
N SER A 62 10.86 -22.95 -5.92
CA SER A 62 10.44 -23.41 -7.26
C SER A 62 8.97 -23.19 -7.59
N GLY A 63 8.12 -23.00 -6.57
CA GLY A 63 6.70 -22.66 -6.71
C GLY A 63 6.37 -21.18 -6.49
N ALA A 64 7.37 -20.30 -6.36
CA ALA A 64 7.14 -18.88 -6.16
C ALA A 64 6.53 -18.24 -7.42
N PRO A 65 5.51 -17.37 -7.29
CA PRO A 65 4.99 -16.59 -8.40
C PRO A 65 6.06 -15.71 -9.03
N ASP A 66 5.97 -15.47 -10.34
CA ASP A 66 6.88 -14.53 -11.02
C ASP A 66 6.63 -13.08 -10.59
N VAL A 67 5.42 -12.76 -10.13
CA VAL A 67 5.04 -11.43 -9.64
C VAL A 67 4.25 -11.56 -8.33
N PHE A 68 4.64 -10.77 -7.34
CA PHE A 68 3.95 -10.63 -6.07
C PHE A 68 3.12 -9.35 -6.09
N THR A 69 1.84 -9.46 -5.74
CA THR A 69 0.91 -8.33 -5.71
C THR A 69 0.61 -7.93 -4.27
N TYR A 70 0.82 -6.66 -3.95
CA TYR A 70 0.55 -6.06 -2.64
C TYR A 70 -0.48 -4.96 -2.77
N TYR A 71 -1.31 -4.79 -1.75
CA TYR A 71 -2.34 -3.75 -1.68
C TYR A 71 -1.95 -2.77 -0.57
N GLY A 72 -1.66 -1.53 -0.97
CA GLY A 72 -1.23 -0.47 -0.06
C GLY A 72 -2.37 0.47 0.30
N ILE A 73 -2.37 0.94 1.55
CA ILE A 73 -3.27 1.99 2.06
C ILE A 73 -2.41 3.07 2.71
N CYS A 74 -2.71 4.34 2.42
CA CYS A 74 -2.07 5.48 3.06
C CYS A 74 -2.37 5.47 4.57
N GLU A 75 -1.32 5.38 5.39
CA GLU A 75 -1.42 5.27 6.85
C GLU A 75 -2.24 6.41 7.47
N ALA A 76 -1.93 7.66 7.13
CA ALA A 76 -2.67 8.83 7.62
C ALA A 76 -4.16 8.83 7.22
N TYR A 77 -4.51 8.21 6.10
CA TYR A 77 -5.90 8.02 5.72
C TYR A 77 -6.58 6.95 6.59
N GLU A 78 -5.93 5.80 6.78
CA GLU A 78 -6.50 4.72 7.59
C GLU A 78 -6.67 5.14 9.05
N GLU A 79 -5.71 5.86 9.64
CA GLU A 79 -5.82 6.43 10.99
C GLU A 79 -7.04 7.35 11.12
N ARG A 80 -7.22 8.28 10.18
CA ARG A 80 -8.40 9.17 10.14
C ARG A 80 -9.70 8.37 9.99
N ARG A 81 -9.68 7.32 9.18
CA ARG A 81 -10.83 6.42 8.96
C ARG A 81 -11.21 5.69 10.24
N MET A 82 -10.23 5.12 10.96
CA MET A 82 -10.42 4.44 12.24
C MET A 82 -10.99 5.39 13.30
N LEU A 83 -10.43 6.60 13.44
CA LEU A 83 -10.92 7.62 14.36
C LEU A 83 -12.37 8.05 14.05
N ALA A 84 -12.70 8.24 12.78
CA ALA A 84 -14.05 8.60 12.35
C ALA A 84 -15.06 7.48 12.65
N ASN A 85 -14.65 6.22 12.46
CA ASN A 85 -15.49 5.06 12.75
C ASN A 85 -15.75 4.92 14.25
N HIS A 86 -14.72 5.09 15.10
CA HIS A 86 -14.88 5.07 16.56
C HIS A 86 -15.88 6.15 17.01
N ARG A 87 -15.75 7.38 16.50
CA ARG A 87 -16.67 8.48 16.82
C ARG A 87 -18.11 8.18 16.40
N ARG A 88 -18.32 7.56 15.24
CA ARG A 88 -19.65 7.17 14.75
C ARG A 88 -20.26 6.07 15.64
N GLN A 89 -19.45 5.12 16.07
CA GLN A 89 -19.88 4.06 16.96
C GLN A 89 -20.27 4.62 18.34
N ASP A 90 -19.44 5.47 18.94
CA ASP A 90 -19.76 6.15 20.20
C ASP A 90 -21.07 6.94 20.11
N GLN A 91 -21.29 7.65 18.98
CA GLN A 91 -22.53 8.39 18.75
C GLN A 91 -23.74 7.45 18.59
N ALA A 92 -23.58 6.32 17.89
CA ALA A 92 -24.64 5.34 17.72
C ALA A 92 -25.01 4.67 19.05
N GLU A 93 -24.03 4.34 19.89
CA GLU A 93 -24.24 3.79 21.22
C GLU A 93 -24.97 4.78 22.13
N ARG A 94 -24.52 6.04 22.17
CA ARG A 94 -25.23 7.10 22.92
C ARG A 94 -26.68 7.28 22.47
N ARG A 95 -26.96 7.21 21.16
CA ARG A 95 -28.33 7.31 20.62
C ARG A 95 -29.19 6.10 21.02
N ARG A 96 -28.63 4.89 21.03
CA ARG A 96 -29.35 3.68 21.47
C ARG A 96 -29.70 3.74 22.95
N SER A 97 -28.78 4.22 23.79
CA SER A 97 -28.97 4.37 25.23
C SER A 97 -29.94 5.47 25.64
N ALA A 98 -30.35 6.34 24.71
CA ALA A 98 -31.27 7.44 24.95
C ALA A 98 -32.75 7.09 24.69
N SER A 99 -33.09 5.81 24.51
CA SER A 99 -34.48 5.37 24.35
C SER A 99 -35.23 5.52 25.68
N PRO A 100 -36.30 6.35 25.78
CA PRO A 100 -37.11 6.46 26.99
C PRO A 100 -37.95 5.19 27.18
N ALA A 101 -38.13 4.78 28.44
CA ALA A 101 -39.18 3.85 28.84
C ALA A 101 -40.54 4.56 28.90
#